data_AF-Q5DCF5-F1
#
_entry.id   AF-Q5DCF5-F1
#
_cell.length_a   1.000
_cell.length_b   1.000
_cell.length_c   1.000
_cell.angle_alpha   90.00
_cell.angle_beta   90.00
_cell.angle_gamma   90.00
#
_symmetry.space_group_name_H-M   'P 1'
#
loop_
_entity.id
_entity.type
_entity.pdbx_description
1 polymer ?
#
loop_
_entity_poly.entity_id
_entity_poly.type
_entity_poly.pdbx_seq_one_letter_code
_entity_poly.pdbx_strand_id
1 'polypeptide(L)'
;MSIPLPPSSKAPLIGNCDGEYELSPRRTQLDWRIPIVNSSNSSGSLEFTLKTERGAQAEQFFPLKLNFGSNKSYCGIQIMEATVGNQDTPIKFSCESNFHTEKYEIS
;
A
#
# COMPACT_ATOMS: atom_id res chain seq x y z
N MET A 1 -2.37 3.00 1.91
CA MET A 1 -3.76 2.52 2.03
C MET A 1 -4.70 3.69 1.82
N SER A 2 -5.77 3.47 1.07
CA SER A 2 -6.75 4.49 0.72
C SER A 2 -8.10 4.05 1.27
N ILE A 3 -8.67 4.88 2.16
CA ILE A 3 -9.89 4.63 2.90
C ILE A 3 -10.97 5.60 2.38
N PRO A 4 -11.98 5.13 1.64
CA PRO A 4 -13.14 5.93 1.27
C PRO A 4 -13.81 6.52 2.51
N LEU A 5 -14.28 7.76 2.41
CA LEU A 5 -15.05 8.41 3.45
C LEU A 5 -16.48 8.64 2.96
N PRO A 6 -17.49 8.52 3.84
CA PRO A 6 -18.86 8.86 3.52
C PRO A 6 -18.99 10.24 2.85
N PRO A 7 -19.87 10.39 1.85
CA PRO A 7 -20.16 11.68 1.24
C PRO A 7 -20.53 12.73 2.30
N SER A 8 -20.15 13.99 2.06
CA SER A 8 -20.48 15.13 2.95
C SER A 8 -19.92 15.04 4.38
N SER A 9 -19.05 14.06 4.65
CA SER A 9 -18.37 13.96 5.94
C SER A 9 -17.42 15.15 6.16
N LYS A 10 -17.39 15.65 7.40
CA LYS A 10 -16.38 16.62 7.81
C LYS A 10 -15.02 15.92 7.92
N ALA A 11 -13.93 16.68 7.93
CA ALA A 11 -12.60 16.11 8.15
C ALA A 11 -12.58 15.24 9.43
N PRO A 12 -12.02 14.02 9.37
CA PRO A 12 -11.92 13.14 10.54
C PRO A 12 -11.00 13.75 11.60
N LEU A 13 -11.32 13.48 12.87
CA LEU A 13 -10.37 13.67 13.96
C LEU A 13 -9.46 12.45 14.01
N ILE A 14 -8.17 12.63 13.74
CA ILE A 14 -7.20 11.55 13.82
C ILE A 14 -6.78 11.34 15.27
N GLY A 15 -6.85 10.08 15.72
CA GLY A 15 -6.37 9.60 17.01
C GLY A 15 -4.93 9.09 16.88
N ASN A 16 -4.70 7.82 17.21
CA ASN A 16 -3.40 7.18 16.96
C ASN A 16 -3.14 7.00 15.45
N CYS A 17 -1.90 7.18 15.01
CA CYS A 17 -1.52 6.99 13.62
C CYS A 17 -0.05 6.56 13.52
N ASP A 18 0.18 5.31 13.14
CA ASP A 18 1.50 4.83 12.77
C ASP A 18 1.83 5.30 11.34
N GLY A 19 2.88 6.10 11.18
CA GLY A 19 3.22 6.70 9.89
C GLY A 19 2.50 8.02 9.63
N GLU A 20 2.07 8.25 8.40
CA GLU A 20 1.52 9.53 7.94
C GLU A 20 0.13 9.35 7.34
N TYR A 21 -0.67 10.42 7.37
CA TYR A 21 -1.96 10.45 6.70
C TYR A 21 -2.14 11.72 5.86
N GLU A 22 -2.98 11.62 4.83
CA GLU A 22 -3.39 12.75 3.99
C GLU A 22 -4.90 12.67 3.74
N LEU A 23 -5.60 13.78 3.98
CA LEU A 23 -7.02 13.90 3.63
C LEU A 23 -7.15 14.46 2.21
N SER A 24 -7.94 13.79 1.37
CA SER A 24 -8.28 14.27 0.03
C SER A 24 -9.77 14.62 -0.06
N PRO A 25 -10.17 15.88 0.21
CA PRO A 25 -11.57 16.29 0.11
C PRO A 25 -12.16 16.10 -1.30
N ARG A 26 -11.33 16.28 -2.34
CA ARG A 26 -11.73 16.10 -3.74
C ARG A 26 -12.08 14.65 -4.08
N ARG A 27 -11.43 13.68 -3.42
CA ARG A 27 -11.64 12.24 -3.61
C ARG A 27 -12.50 11.61 -2.51
N THR A 28 -12.93 12.40 -1.52
CA THR A 28 -13.61 11.95 -0.30
C THR A 28 -12.91 10.73 0.31
N GLN A 29 -11.61 10.87 0.58
CA GLN A 29 -10.74 9.75 0.96
C GLN A 29 -9.70 10.17 2.00
N LEU A 30 -9.37 9.25 2.92
CA LEU A 30 -8.23 9.31 3.82
C LEU A 30 -7.13 8.36 3.32
N ASP A 31 -5.98 8.91 2.98
CA ASP A 31 -4.80 8.13 2.60
C ASP A 31 -3.90 7.93 3.82
N TRP A 32 -3.62 6.67 4.16
CA TRP A 32 -2.69 6.28 5.21
C TRP A 32 -1.42 5.66 4.61
N ARG A 33 -0.25 6.16 5.01
CA ARG A 33 1.04 5.79 4.44
C ARG A 33 2.02 5.41 5.54
N ILE A 34 2.57 4.20 5.44
CA ILE A 34 3.75 3.77 6.19
C ILE A 34 4.87 3.60 5.15
N PRO A 35 5.93 4.43 5.16
CA PRO A 35 6.93 4.43 4.09
C PRO A 35 7.64 3.09 3.87
N ILE A 36 7.92 2.36 4.96
CA ILE A 36 8.58 1.05 4.93
C ILE A 36 7.93 0.15 5.96
N VAL A 37 7.49 -1.04 5.54
CA VAL A 37 6.99 -2.11 6.41
C VAL A 37 7.93 -3.31 6.28
N ASN A 38 8.47 -3.77 7.41
CA ASN A 38 9.41 -4.89 7.51
C ASN A 38 9.27 -5.59 8.88
N SER A 39 10.20 -6.48 9.22
CA SER A 39 10.15 -7.26 10.47
C SER A 39 10.22 -6.44 11.76
N SER A 40 10.79 -5.23 11.73
CA SER A 40 10.83 -4.34 12.90
C SER A 40 9.52 -3.58 13.14
N ASN A 41 8.64 -3.51 12.14
CA ASN A 41 7.37 -2.79 12.18
C ASN A 41 6.31 -3.53 11.36
N SER A 42 6.14 -4.82 11.67
CA SER A 42 5.23 -5.74 10.95
C SER A 42 3.75 -5.45 11.17
N SER A 43 3.43 -4.50 12.05
CA SER A 43 2.06 -4.06 12.36
C SER A 43 2.04 -2.54 12.49
N GLY A 44 0.91 -1.96 12.14
CA GLY A 44 0.60 -0.55 12.37
C GLY A 44 -0.90 -0.36 12.50
N SER A 45 -1.29 0.78 13.03
CA SER A 45 -2.67 1.15 13.31
C SER A 45 -2.93 2.60 12.91
N LEU A 46 -4.16 2.86 12.48
CA LEU A 46 -4.71 4.19 12.28
C LEU A 46 -6.08 4.24 12.92
N GLU A 47 -6.25 5.15 13.86
CA GLU A 47 -7.51 5.44 14.53
C GLU A 47 -8.01 6.82 14.11
N PHE A 48 -9.28 6.90 13.77
CA PHE A 48 -9.92 8.18 13.48
C PHE A 48 -11.39 8.17 13.88
N THR A 49 -11.92 9.34 14.20
CA THR A 49 -13.33 9.57 14.52
C THR A 49 -13.94 10.51 13.50
N LEU A 50 -15.08 10.14 12.94
CA LEU A 50 -15.79 10.92 11.93
C LEU A 50 -17.18 11.30 12.44
N LYS A 51 -17.57 12.56 12.27
CA LYS A 51 -18.97 12.97 12.43
C LYS A 51 -19.70 12.67 11.12
N THR A 52 -20.55 11.66 11.15
CA THR A 52 -21.35 11.26 9.99
C THR A 52 -22.79 11.76 10.13
N GLU A 53 -23.51 11.76 9.01
CA GLU A 53 -24.96 11.93 9.02
C GLU A 53 -25.67 10.73 9.68
N ARG A 54 -26.93 10.93 10.05
CA ARG A 54 -27.75 9.86 10.62
C ARG A 54 -27.92 8.75 9.58
N GLY A 55 -27.59 7.52 9.96
CA GLY A 55 -27.74 6.35 9.09
C GLY A 55 -26.53 6.06 8.21
N ALA A 56 -25.37 6.70 8.42
CA ALA A 56 -24.12 6.26 7.81
C ALA A 56 -23.85 4.78 8.15
N GLN A 57 -23.43 4.03 7.14
CA GLN A 57 -23.24 2.58 7.21
C GLN A 57 -21.76 2.24 7.06
N ALA A 58 -21.34 1.10 7.62
CA ALA A 58 -19.93 0.69 7.62
C ALA A 58 -19.40 0.47 6.19
N GLU A 59 -20.26 0.05 5.27
CA GLU A 59 -19.95 -0.22 3.86
C GLU A 59 -19.45 1.03 3.11
N GLN A 60 -19.75 2.22 3.62
CA GLN A 60 -19.30 3.49 3.03
C GLN A 60 -17.78 3.71 3.17
N PHE A 61 -17.11 2.93 4.02
CA PHE A 61 -15.65 2.95 4.17
C PHE A 61 -14.93 1.94 3.27
N PHE A 62 -15.66 1.24 2.39
CA PHE A 62 -15.13 0.19 1.52
C PHE A 62 -15.30 0.56 0.03
N PRO A 63 -14.45 0.01 -0.86
CA PRO A 63 -13.32 -0.87 -0.57
C PRO A 63 -12.10 -0.11 -0.04
N LEU A 64 -11.35 -0.73 0.87
CA LEU A 64 -10.05 -0.25 1.29
C LEU A 64 -9.02 -0.66 0.25
N LYS A 65 -8.32 0.29 -0.36
CA LYS A 65 -7.33 -0.01 -1.41
C LYS A 65 -5.92 0.04 -0.84
N LEU A 66 -5.13 -0.98 -1.11
CA LEU A 66 -3.74 -1.06 -0.72
C LEU A 66 -2.86 -0.93 -1.95
N ASN A 67 -1.81 -0.13 -1.82
CA ASN A 67 -0.77 0.01 -2.82
C ASN A 67 0.57 -0.07 -2.09
N PHE A 68 1.38 -1.04 -2.50
CA PHE A 68 2.73 -1.25 -2.00
C PHE A 68 3.57 -1.90 -3.09
N GLY A 69 4.88 -1.78 -2.95
CA GLY A 69 5.82 -2.45 -3.82
C GLY A 69 7.09 -2.84 -3.09
N SER A 70 7.90 -3.65 -3.77
CA SER A 70 9.20 -4.09 -3.29
C SER A 70 10.16 -4.24 -4.47
N ASN A 71 11.44 -3.99 -4.21
CA ASN A 71 12.52 -4.35 -5.12
C ASN A 71 12.96 -5.82 -4.97
N LYS A 72 12.25 -6.60 -4.15
CA LYS A 72 12.45 -8.04 -3.98
C LYS A 72 11.37 -8.82 -4.71
N SER A 73 11.77 -9.90 -5.36
CA SER A 73 10.85 -10.84 -5.98
C SER A 73 10.01 -11.55 -4.92
N TYR A 74 8.70 -11.60 -5.13
CA TYR A 74 7.77 -12.31 -4.24
C TYR A 74 8.00 -13.84 -4.26
N CYS A 75 8.22 -14.40 -5.46
CA CYS A 75 8.41 -15.84 -5.65
C CYS A 75 9.86 -16.31 -5.53
N GLY A 76 10.78 -15.40 -5.18
CA GLY A 76 12.20 -15.75 -4.99
C GLY A 76 12.95 -16.08 -6.28
N ILE A 77 12.40 -15.75 -7.46
CA ILE A 77 13.11 -15.93 -8.73
C ILE A 77 14.29 -14.97 -8.80
N GLN A 78 15.47 -15.50 -9.14
CA GLN A 78 16.73 -14.77 -9.24
C GLN A 78 17.52 -15.26 -10.45
N ILE A 79 18.18 -14.33 -11.14
CA ILE A 79 19.17 -14.66 -12.17
C ILE A 79 20.50 -14.93 -11.47
N MET A 80 20.97 -16.17 -11.55
CA MET A 80 22.22 -16.58 -10.91
C MET A 80 23.44 -16.26 -11.79
N GLU A 81 23.29 -16.44 -13.10
CA GLU A 81 24.38 -16.29 -14.07
C GLU A 81 23.83 -15.99 -15.47
N ALA A 82 24.62 -15.30 -16.29
CA ALA A 82 24.37 -15.11 -17.71
C ALA A 82 25.62 -15.54 -18.48
N THR A 83 25.46 -16.34 -19.54
CA THR A 83 26.56 -16.86 -20.36
C THR A 83 26.34 -16.58 -21.84
N VAL A 84 27.43 -16.54 -22.61
CA VAL A 84 27.34 -16.56 -24.09
C VAL A 84 27.12 -18.00 -24.54
N GLY A 85 26.05 -18.25 -25.30
CA GLY A 85 25.49 -19.59 -25.58
C GLY A 85 26.42 -20.64 -26.20
N ASN A 86 27.65 -20.27 -26.57
CA ASN A 86 28.59 -21.15 -27.27
C ASN A 86 29.88 -21.40 -26.46
N GLN A 87 30.10 -20.71 -25.33
CA GLN A 87 31.41 -20.69 -24.67
C GLN A 87 31.39 -20.88 -23.15
N ASP A 88 30.24 -21.05 -22.51
CA ASP A 88 30.11 -21.09 -21.03
C ASP A 88 30.82 -19.92 -20.33
N THR A 89 31.11 -18.84 -21.06
CA THR A 89 31.83 -17.67 -20.56
C THR A 89 30.82 -16.78 -19.83
N PRO A 90 30.99 -16.55 -18.51
CA PRO A 90 30.09 -15.70 -17.75
C PRO A 90 30.23 -14.25 -18.19
N ILE A 91 29.10 -13.54 -18.29
CA ILE A 91 29.06 -12.12 -18.64
C ILE A 91 28.50 -11.28 -17.50
N LYS A 92 28.87 -10.00 -17.49
CA LYS A 92 28.30 -9.03 -16.57
C LYS A 92 26.87 -8.70 -16.97
N PHE A 93 25.98 -8.67 -16.01
CA PHE A 93 24.60 -8.22 -16.17
C PHE A 93 24.15 -7.41 -14.95
N SER A 94 23.07 -6.67 -15.10
CA SER A 94 22.31 -6.09 -13.99
C SER A 94 20.90 -6.69 -13.99
N CYS A 95 20.30 -6.78 -12.81
CA CYS A 95 18.93 -7.26 -12.66
C CYS A 95 18.15 -6.26 -11.80
N GLU A 96 16.95 -5.93 -12.26
CA GLU A 96 15.96 -5.18 -11.49
C GLU A 96 14.76 -6.09 -11.25
N SER A 97 14.37 -6.25 -9.99
CA SER A 97 13.14 -6.95 -9.62
C SER A 97 12.15 -5.91 -9.14
N ASN A 98 10.92 -5.97 -9.66
CA ASN A 98 9.87 -5.06 -9.26
C ASN A 98 8.62 -5.88 -8.91
N PHE A 99 8.19 -5.77 -7.66
CA PHE A 99 6.94 -6.32 -7.18
C PHE A 99 6.02 -5.16 -6.85
N HIS A 100 4.81 -5.16 -7.43
CA HIS A 100 3.80 -4.15 -7.17
C HIS A 100 2.42 -4.77 -7.14
N THR A 101 1.50 -4.13 -6.43
CA THR A 101 0.08 -4.49 -6.49
C THR A 101 -0.54 -4.00 -7.80
N GLU A 102 -1.36 -4.82 -8.46
CA GLU A 102 -2.28 -4.35 -9.49
C GLU A 102 -3.62 -3.96 -8.87
N LYS A 103 -4.28 -4.92 -8.21
CA LYS A 103 -5.48 -4.70 -7.40
C LYS A 103 -5.36 -5.47 -6.08
N TYR A 104 -5.23 -4.73 -4.98
CA TYR A 104 -5.24 -5.29 -3.63
C TYR A 104 -6.26 -4.52 -2.79
N GLU A 105 -7.42 -5.14 -2.53
CA GLU A 105 -8.57 -4.48 -1.91
C GLU A 105 -9.16 -5.35 -0.80
N ILE A 106 -9.66 -4.69 0.24
CA ILE A 106 -10.51 -5.28 1.28
C ILE A 106 -11.92 -4.73 1.04
N SER A 107 -12.92 -5.60 1.00
CA SER A 107 -14.33 -5.27 0.70
C SER A 107 -15.24 -5.78 1.80
#